data_AF-A0A016WXW4-F1
#
_entry.id   AF-A0A016WXW4-F1
#
_cell.length_a   1.000
_cell.length_b   1.000
_cell.length_c   1.000
_cell.angle_alpha   90.00
_cell.angle_beta   90.00
_cell.angle_gamma   90.00
#
_symmetry.space_group_name_H-M   'P 1'
#
loop_
_entity.id
_entity.type
_entity.pdbx_description
1 polymer ?
#
loop_
_entity_poly.entity_id
_entity_poly.type
_entity_poly.pdbx_seq_one_letter_code
_entity_poly.pdbx_strand_id
1 'polypeptide(L)'
;MYADDIKIYKAVRSAEDSYDLQSAINRMLTWANAWQLPLSPHKTLFMHLDLNGSMPTFTYCIEGHQISEANSDKDLGFVYDRRLDFSGHYLTICRRAYMRTFRIFKALSTSSKPTLLRSYKTYARPMLESGTTVFNPSKKKDIYALEKVQNNFTRKLLARIGGFLTLKSQGLL
;
A
#
# COMPACT_ATOMS: atom_id res chain seq x y z
N MET A 1 0.09 17.98 3.69
CA MET A 1 1.43 17.96 4.30
C MET A 1 1.38 17.01 5.46
N TYR A 2 2.32 16.07 5.56
CA TYR A 2 2.44 15.18 6.70
C TYR A 2 3.90 15.14 7.13
N ALA A 3 4.20 15.53 8.37
CA ALA A 3 5.58 15.73 8.84
C ALA A 3 6.39 16.57 7.83
N ASP A 4 7.51 16.04 7.36
CA ASP A 4 8.41 16.61 6.36
C ASP A 4 8.01 16.32 4.90
N ASP A 5 7.03 15.43 4.67
CA ASP A 5 6.55 15.10 3.32
C ASP A 5 5.58 16.19 2.80
N ILE A 6 6.08 17.02 1.88
CA ILE A 6 5.30 18.01 1.13
C ILE A 6 4.94 17.45 -0.25
N LYS A 7 3.69 17.65 -0.65
CA LYS A 7 3.18 17.25 -1.97
C LYS A 7 2.48 18.45 -2.62
N ILE A 8 2.74 18.68 -3.89
CA ILE A 8 1.99 19.63 -4.73
C ILE A 8 1.27 18.83 -5.80
N TYR A 9 0.03 19.19 -6.08
CA TYR A 9 -0.75 18.60 -7.16
C TYR A 9 -1.36 19.70 -8.01
N LYS A 10 -1.36 19.49 -9.33
CA LYS A 10 -2.04 20.33 -10.31
C LYS A 10 -2.61 19.42 -11.38
N ALA A 11 -3.84 19.71 -11.82
CA ALA A 11 -4.36 19.10 -13.04
C ALA A 11 -3.59 19.69 -14.23
N VAL A 12 -2.88 18.84 -14.96
CA VAL A 12 -2.12 19.25 -16.14
C VAL A 12 -2.88 18.76 -17.36
N ARG A 13 -3.28 19.67 -18.25
CA ARG A 13 -3.99 19.35 -19.50
C ARG A 13 -3.27 19.90 -20.73
N SER A 14 -2.34 20.82 -20.55
CA SER A 14 -1.55 21.43 -21.60
C SER A 14 -0.10 21.68 -21.15
N ALA A 15 0.73 22.18 -22.07
CA ALA A 15 2.10 22.57 -21.75
C ALA A 15 2.15 23.76 -20.78
N GLU A 16 1.19 24.69 -20.89
CA GLU A 16 1.04 25.83 -19.97
C GLU A 16 0.84 25.37 -18.54
N ASP A 17 0.01 24.33 -18.33
CA ASP A 17 -0.18 23.78 -16.99
C ASP A 17 1.09 23.15 -16.40
N SER A 18 1.93 22.56 -17.25
CA SER A 18 3.24 22.04 -16.83
C SER A 18 4.17 23.17 -16.39
N TYR A 19 4.19 24.29 -17.12
CA TYR A 19 4.97 25.47 -16.72
C TYR A 19 4.50 26.08 -15.41
N ASP A 20 3.18 26.10 -15.17
CA ASP A 20 2.63 26.54 -13.88
C ASP A 20 3.05 25.64 -12.72
N LEU A 21 3.10 24.32 -12.94
CA LEU A 21 3.57 23.38 -11.93
C LEU A 21 5.07 23.58 -11.66
N GLN A 22 5.89 23.79 -12.69
CA GLN A 22 7.30 24.16 -12.52
C GLN A 22 7.46 25.48 -11.75
N SER A 23 6.63 26.49 -12.03
CA SER A 23 6.60 27.75 -11.29
C SER A 23 6.22 27.54 -9.81
N ALA A 24 5.26 26.65 -9.53
CA ALA A 24 4.92 26.27 -8.16
C ALA A 24 6.08 25.57 -7.44
N ILE A 25 6.80 24.67 -8.11
CA ILE A 25 8.02 24.03 -7.59
C ILE A 25 9.08 25.08 -7.25
N ASN A 26 9.30 26.05 -8.14
CA ASN A 26 10.28 27.14 -7.92
C ASN A 26 9.90 27.99 -6.69
N ARG A 27 8.62 28.36 -6.55
CA ARG A 27 8.12 29.11 -5.38
C ARG A 27 8.29 28.31 -4.09
N MET A 28 8.01 27.01 -4.13
CA MET A 28 8.25 26.10 -3.00
C MET A 28 9.73 26.08 -2.62
N LEU A 29 10.64 26.00 -3.59
CA LEU A 29 12.08 26.04 -3.35
C LEU A 29 12.51 27.37 -2.70
N THR A 30 12.01 28.51 -3.18
CA THR A 30 12.27 29.81 -2.56
C THR A 30 11.79 29.87 -1.11
N TRP A 31 10.58 29.37 -0.85
CA TRP A 31 10.05 29.28 0.51
C TRP A 31 10.92 28.37 1.38
N ALA A 32 11.24 27.18 0.89
CA ALA A 32 12.03 26.18 1.59
C ALA A 32 13.42 26.75 1.99
N ASN A 33 14.07 27.47 1.07
CA ASN A 33 15.34 28.15 1.34
C ASN A 33 15.20 29.29 2.36
N ALA A 34 14.14 30.10 2.28
CA ALA A 34 13.88 31.16 3.25
C ALA A 34 13.69 30.62 4.68
N TRP A 35 13.11 29.43 4.81
CA TRP A 35 12.88 28.75 6.08
C TRP A 35 13.98 27.75 6.47
N GLN A 36 15.08 27.70 5.72
CA GLN A 36 16.22 26.79 5.97
C GLN A 36 15.82 25.30 5.98
N LEU A 37 14.87 24.92 5.13
CA LEU A 37 14.37 23.56 4.94
C LEU A 37 14.78 23.04 3.54
N PRO A 38 16.05 22.67 3.30
CA PRO A 38 16.51 22.33 1.95
C PRO A 38 15.74 21.15 1.37
N LEU A 39 15.22 21.32 0.15
CA LEU A 39 14.61 20.24 -0.61
C LEU A 39 15.72 19.34 -1.17
N SER A 40 15.49 18.02 -1.19
CA SER A 40 16.44 17.08 -1.77
C SER A 40 15.99 16.68 -3.18
N PRO A 41 16.66 17.12 -4.26
CA PRO A 41 16.26 16.79 -5.62
C PRO A 41 16.21 15.28 -5.87
N HIS A 42 17.17 14.53 -5.32
CA HIS A 42 17.28 13.07 -5.49
C HIS A 42 16.24 12.26 -4.71
N LYS A 43 15.66 12.82 -3.65
CA LYS A 43 14.54 12.19 -2.92
C LYS A 43 13.18 12.66 -3.41
N THR A 44 13.14 13.73 -4.19
CA THR A 44 11.91 14.26 -4.76
C THR A 44 11.57 13.47 -6.01
N LEU A 45 10.33 13.02 -6.09
CA LEU A 45 9.79 12.31 -7.23
C LEU A 45 8.57 13.10 -7.74
N PHE A 46 8.30 12.99 -9.02
CA PHE A 46 6.99 13.35 -9.54
C PHE A 46 6.31 12.12 -10.13
N MET A 47 4.99 12.10 -10.07
CA MET A 47 4.18 11.03 -10.65
C MET A 47 3.03 11.66 -11.41
N HIS A 48 2.83 11.22 -12.65
CA HIS A 48 1.63 11.51 -13.40
C HIS A 48 0.53 10.52 -13.03
N LEU A 49 -0.60 11.04 -12.57
CA LEU A 49 -1.81 10.27 -12.39
C LEU A 49 -2.64 10.36 -13.67
N ASP A 50 -2.58 9.31 -14.49
CA ASP A 50 -3.27 9.22 -15.77
C ASP A 50 -4.05 7.90 -15.86
N LEU A 51 -5.37 8.02 -15.87
CA LEU A 51 -6.29 6.89 -15.97
C LEU A 51 -6.48 6.40 -17.42
N ASN A 52 -6.22 7.25 -18.41
CA ASN A 52 -6.50 6.99 -19.83
C ASN A 52 -5.23 6.67 -20.63
N GLY A 53 -4.05 6.95 -20.09
CA GLY A 53 -2.76 6.57 -20.67
C GLY A 53 -2.35 7.40 -21.89
N SER A 54 -2.89 8.61 -22.03
CA SER A 54 -2.71 9.47 -23.21
C SER A 54 -2.05 10.81 -22.87
N MET A 55 -1.42 10.94 -21.71
CA MET A 55 -0.81 12.21 -21.30
C MET A 55 0.57 12.45 -21.93
N PRO A 56 0.88 13.70 -22.33
CA PRO A 56 2.23 14.08 -22.76
C PRO A 56 3.24 13.90 -21.63
N THR A 57 4.46 13.49 -21.96
CA THR A 57 5.57 13.44 -21.00
C THR A 57 6.03 14.85 -20.68
N PHE A 58 6.03 15.21 -19.39
CA PHE A 58 6.60 16.46 -18.90
C PHE A 58 7.83 16.20 -18.05
N THR A 59 8.70 17.20 -17.95
CA THR A 59 9.91 17.14 -17.13
C THR A 59 9.92 18.33 -16.19
N TYR A 60 10.30 18.09 -14.94
CA TYR A 60 10.41 19.10 -13.91
C TYR A 60 11.81 19.10 -13.31
N CYS A 61 12.26 20.25 -12.84
CA CYS A 61 13.58 20.42 -12.25
C CYS A 61 13.52 21.12 -10.88
N ILE A 62 14.44 20.76 -9.98
CA ILE A 62 14.73 21.47 -8.72
C ILE A 62 16.21 21.80 -8.74
N GLU A 63 16.57 23.07 -8.55
CA GLU A 63 17.99 23.52 -8.53
C GLU A 63 18.78 23.04 -9.76
N GLY A 64 18.17 23.06 -10.95
CA GLY A 64 18.78 22.58 -12.19
C GLY A 64 18.86 21.05 -12.34
N HIS A 65 18.48 20.28 -11.31
CA HIS A 65 18.43 18.82 -11.36
C HIS A 65 17.05 18.34 -11.79
N GLN A 66 17.01 17.47 -12.80
CA GLN A 66 15.77 16.85 -13.24
C GLN A 66 15.20 15.94 -12.13
N ILE A 67 13.94 16.15 -11.77
CA ILE A 67 13.19 15.30 -10.85
C ILE A 67 12.91 13.98 -11.55
N SER A 68 13.04 12.87 -10.84
CA SER A 68 12.75 11.54 -11.41
C SER A 68 11.25 11.28 -11.48
N GLU A 69 10.80 10.73 -12.62
CA GLU A 69 9.42 10.24 -12.77
C GLU A 69 9.27 8.88 -12.09
N ALA A 70 8.22 8.73 -11.28
CA ALA A 70 7.89 7.48 -10.60
C ALA A 70 6.62 6.84 -11.19
N ASN A 71 6.65 5.53 -11.39
CA ASN A 71 5.49 4.74 -11.83
C ASN A 71 4.60 4.27 -10.67
N SER A 72 5.19 4.20 -9.49
CA SER A 72 4.54 3.83 -8.24
C SER A 72 5.20 4.58 -7.10
N ASP A 73 4.42 4.93 -6.09
CA ASP A 73 4.90 5.63 -4.92
C ASP A 73 4.25 5.03 -3.67
N LYS A 74 4.89 5.27 -2.52
CA LYS A 74 4.40 4.83 -1.23
C LYS A 74 4.12 6.04 -0.35
N ASP A 75 2.84 6.37 -0.18
CA ASP A 75 2.41 7.46 0.69
C ASP A 75 1.73 6.93 1.96
N LEU A 76 2.18 7.40 3.13
CA LEU A 76 1.67 7.01 4.46
C LEU A 76 1.55 5.48 4.69
N GLY A 77 2.35 4.69 3.97
CA GLY A 77 2.31 3.22 4.04
C GLY A 77 1.48 2.54 2.94
N PHE A 78 0.73 3.29 2.14
CA PHE A 78 -0.08 2.80 1.02
C PHE A 78 0.70 2.92 -0.28
N VAL A 79 0.62 1.90 -1.12
CA VAL A 79 1.34 1.87 -2.42
C VAL A 79 0.32 1.98 -3.54
N TYR A 80 0.53 2.91 -4.45
CA TYR A 80 -0.32 3.06 -5.63
C TYR A 80 0.53 3.38 -6.84
N ASP A 81 -0.01 3.09 -8.03
CA ASP A 81 0.62 3.43 -9.30
C ASP A 81 0.00 4.69 -9.94
N ARG A 82 0.53 5.05 -11.11
CA ARG A 82 0.03 6.12 -11.98
C ARG A 82 -1.46 6.05 -12.34
N ARG A 83 -2.12 4.90 -12.18
CA ARG A 83 -3.56 4.71 -12.43
C ARG A 83 -4.38 4.71 -11.14
N LEU A 84 -3.77 5.10 -10.02
CA LEU A 84 -4.35 4.93 -8.68
C LEU A 84 -4.71 3.46 -8.40
N ASP A 85 -3.96 2.52 -8.96
CA ASP A 85 -4.14 1.10 -8.73
C ASP A 85 -3.40 0.66 -7.46
N PHE A 86 -4.15 0.10 -6.51
CA PHE A 86 -3.61 -0.44 -5.26
C PHE A 86 -3.31 -1.95 -5.33
N SER A 87 -3.42 -2.60 -6.51
CA SER A 87 -3.07 -4.02 -6.70
C SER A 87 -1.69 -4.39 -6.11
N GLY A 88 -0.67 -3.55 -6.30
CA GLY A 88 0.66 -3.76 -5.71
C GLY A 88 0.67 -3.68 -4.17
N HIS A 89 -0.16 -2.81 -3.59
CA HIS A 89 -0.34 -2.72 -2.14
C HIS A 89 -0.99 -3.97 -1.56
N TYR A 90 -2.07 -4.47 -2.18
CA TYR A 90 -2.76 -5.68 -1.73
C TYR A 90 -1.82 -6.88 -1.67
N LEU A 91 -0.99 -7.08 -2.70
CA LEU A 91 0.01 -8.14 -2.71
C LEU A 91 1.01 -8.01 -1.56
N THR A 92 1.48 -6.79 -1.30
CA THR A 92 2.43 -6.49 -0.23
C THR A 92 1.83 -6.79 1.15
N ILE A 93 0.63 -6.30 1.45
CA ILE A 93 -0.02 -6.53 2.75
C ILE A 93 -0.41 -8.01 2.93
N CYS A 94 -0.86 -8.69 1.87
CA CYS A 94 -1.15 -10.11 1.90
C CYS A 94 0.09 -10.91 2.27
N ARG A 95 1.24 -10.63 1.64
CA ARG A 95 2.52 -11.30 1.95
C ARG A 95 2.92 -11.10 3.40
N ARG A 96 2.81 -9.86 3.92
CA ARG A 96 3.11 -9.56 5.33
C ARG A 96 2.18 -10.30 6.29
N ALA A 97 0.89 -10.35 5.98
CA ALA A 97 -0.09 -11.05 6.79
C ALA A 97 0.10 -12.58 6.77
N TYR A 98 0.46 -13.18 5.62
CA TYR A 98 0.86 -14.59 5.56
C TYR A 98 2.06 -14.89 6.47
N MET A 99 3.10 -14.06 6.39
CA MET A 99 4.27 -14.21 7.24
C MET A 99 3.92 -14.06 8.73
N ARG A 100 3.01 -13.14 9.06
CA ARG A 100 2.53 -12.98 10.43
C ARG A 100 1.76 -14.20 10.91
N THR A 101 0.84 -14.72 10.11
CA THR A 101 0.10 -15.95 10.39
C THR A 101 1.05 -17.13 10.60
N PHE A 102 2.05 -17.30 9.73
CA PHE A 102 3.07 -18.34 9.90
C PHE A 102 3.82 -18.21 11.23
N ARG A 103 4.26 -16.99 11.59
CA ARG A 103 4.95 -16.71 12.85
C ARG A 103 4.08 -17.00 14.07
N ILE A 104 2.78 -16.68 14.03
CA ILE A 104 1.83 -16.99 15.12
C ILE A 104 1.81 -18.50 15.38
N PHE A 105 1.63 -19.33 14.34
CA PHE A 105 1.60 -20.78 14.51
C PHE A 105 2.95 -21.40 14.88
N LYS A 106 4.05 -20.76 14.51
CA LYS A 106 5.41 -21.20 14.87
C LYS A 106 5.77 -20.84 16.31
N ALA A 107 5.40 -19.65 16.77
CA ALA A 107 5.74 -19.14 18.11
C ALA A 107 4.80 -19.68 19.19
N LEU A 108 3.53 -19.90 18.87
CA LEU A 108 2.54 -20.40 19.82
C LEU A 108 2.38 -21.92 19.66
N SER A 109 2.87 -22.68 20.65
CA SER A 109 2.71 -24.14 20.74
C SER A 109 1.30 -24.56 21.14
N THR A 110 0.46 -23.63 21.63
CA THR A 110 -0.91 -23.93 22.08
C THR A 110 -1.83 -24.40 20.95
N SER A 111 -2.82 -25.21 21.31
CA SER A 111 -3.99 -25.56 20.49
C SER A 111 -5.27 -24.85 20.94
N SER A 112 -5.17 -23.87 21.85
CA SER A 112 -6.32 -23.05 22.28
C SER A 112 -6.85 -22.21 21.12
N LYS A 113 -8.04 -22.57 20.62
CA LYS A 113 -8.74 -21.83 19.56
C LYS A 113 -8.93 -20.35 19.90
N PRO A 114 -9.41 -19.96 21.11
CA PRO A 114 -9.54 -18.55 21.49
C PRO A 114 -8.22 -17.78 21.43
N THR A 115 -7.12 -18.40 21.89
CA THR A 115 -5.80 -17.75 21.91
C THR A 115 -5.30 -17.50 20.48
N LEU A 116 -5.32 -18.53 19.63
CA LEU A 116 -4.86 -18.40 18.23
C LEU A 116 -5.71 -17.39 17.45
N LEU A 117 -7.02 -17.40 17.65
CA LEU A 117 -7.93 -16.44 17.02
C LEU A 117 -7.65 -15.00 17.48
N ARG A 118 -7.43 -14.81 18.78
CA ARG A 118 -7.07 -13.50 19.34
C ARG A 118 -5.74 -13.01 18.76
N SER A 119 -4.72 -13.86 18.70
CA SER A 119 -3.42 -13.51 18.10
C SER A 119 -3.56 -13.11 16.63
N TYR A 120 -4.35 -13.84 15.83
CA TYR A 120 -4.59 -13.48 14.44
C TYR A 120 -5.30 -12.13 14.30
N LYS A 121 -6.39 -11.93 15.06
CA LYS A 121 -7.16 -10.67 15.06
C LYS A 121 -6.34 -9.48 15.53
N THR A 122 -5.34 -9.70 16.39
CA THR A 122 -4.48 -8.63 16.93
C THR A 122 -3.31 -8.30 16.01
N TYR A 123 -2.67 -9.30 15.39
CA TYR A 123 -1.39 -9.06 14.71
C TYR A 123 -1.44 -9.16 13.18
N ALA A 124 -2.36 -9.96 12.62
CA ALA A 124 -2.42 -10.22 11.18
C ALA A 124 -3.60 -9.51 10.51
N ARG A 125 -4.80 -9.62 11.11
CA ARG A 125 -6.02 -9.00 10.56
C ARG A 125 -5.91 -7.49 10.35
N PRO A 126 -5.33 -6.69 11.27
CA PRO A 126 -5.24 -5.25 11.07
C PRO A 126 -4.41 -4.89 9.83
N MET A 127 -3.43 -5.71 9.44
CA MET A 127 -2.65 -5.48 8.22
C MET A 127 -3.48 -5.54 6.93
N LEU A 128 -4.60 -6.27 6.95
CA LEU A 128 -5.48 -6.44 5.80
C LEU A 128 -6.62 -5.42 5.77
N GLU A 129 -7.01 -4.90 6.95
CA GLU A 129 -8.21 -4.09 7.14
C GLU A 129 -7.91 -2.64 7.56
N SER A 130 -6.67 -2.30 7.91
CA SER A 130 -6.31 -0.91 8.23
C SER A 130 -6.30 -0.07 6.95
N GLY A 131 -6.94 1.10 6.99
CA GLY A 131 -6.94 2.05 5.87
C GLY A 131 -7.94 1.72 4.76
N THR A 132 -9.03 1.02 5.07
CA THR A 132 -10.12 0.72 4.13
C THR A 132 -10.82 1.96 3.55
N THR A 133 -10.66 3.11 4.19
CA THR A 133 -11.11 4.40 3.66
C THR A 133 -10.22 4.92 2.52
N VAL A 134 -8.94 4.53 2.53
CA VAL A 134 -7.94 4.92 1.52
C VAL A 134 -7.98 3.96 0.34
N PHE A 135 -8.07 2.66 0.62
CA PHE A 135 -8.19 1.63 -0.41
C PHE A 135 -9.40 0.74 -0.15
N ASN A 136 -10.18 0.47 -1.18
CA ASN A 136 -11.26 -0.51 -1.12
C ASN A 136 -11.22 -1.38 -2.39
N PRO A 137 -10.81 -2.66 -2.30
CA PRO A 137 -10.61 -3.48 -3.49
C PRO A 137 -11.93 -3.75 -4.21
N SER A 138 -12.03 -3.26 -5.44
CA SER A 138 -13.17 -3.54 -6.34
C SER A 138 -12.90 -4.72 -7.28
N LYS A 139 -11.63 -5.01 -7.56
CA LYS A 139 -11.22 -6.09 -8.46
C LYS A 139 -11.34 -7.44 -7.74
N LYS A 140 -12.06 -8.37 -8.36
CA LYS A 140 -12.22 -9.75 -7.85
C LYS A 140 -10.89 -10.39 -7.44
N LYS A 141 -9.84 -10.26 -8.27
CA LYS A 141 -8.50 -10.81 -7.97
C LYS A 141 -7.91 -10.31 -6.65
N ASP A 142 -8.14 -9.05 -6.31
CA ASP A 142 -7.56 -8.40 -5.13
C ASP A 142 -8.37 -8.77 -3.88
N ILE A 143 -9.70 -8.81 -4.00
CA ILE A 143 -10.60 -9.34 -2.96
C ILE A 143 -10.22 -10.79 -2.62
N TYR A 144 -10.10 -11.66 -3.64
CA TYR A 144 -9.71 -13.05 -3.44
C TYR A 144 -8.32 -13.19 -2.79
N ALA A 145 -7.37 -12.31 -3.12
CA ALA A 145 -6.05 -12.33 -2.50
C ALA A 145 -6.12 -12.10 -0.98
N LEU A 146 -6.95 -11.13 -0.53
CA LEU A 146 -7.17 -10.84 0.89
C LEU A 146 -7.89 -11.98 1.59
N GLU A 147 -8.98 -12.50 1.01
CA GLU A 147 -9.72 -13.64 1.56
C GLU A 147 -8.86 -14.90 1.69
N LYS A 148 -7.94 -15.12 0.74
CA LYS A 148 -7.03 -16.27 0.76
C LYS A 148 -6.16 -16.30 2.02
N VAL A 149 -5.76 -15.13 2.54
CA VAL A 149 -5.01 -15.04 3.82
C VAL A 149 -5.88 -15.51 4.98
N GLN A 150 -7.12 -15.05 5.05
CA GLN A 150 -8.06 -15.42 6.11
C GLN A 150 -8.38 -16.92 6.05
N ASN A 151 -8.65 -17.44 4.86
CA ASN A 151 -8.88 -18.86 4.61
C ASN A 151 -7.66 -19.72 4.99
N ASN A 152 -6.44 -19.24 4.70
CA ASN A 152 -5.22 -19.92 5.12
C ASN A 152 -5.11 -20.03 6.65
N PHE A 153 -5.38 -18.94 7.37
CA PHE A 153 -5.42 -18.96 8.83
C PHE A 153 -6.45 -19.96 9.35
N THR A 154 -7.69 -19.91 8.84
CA THR A 154 -8.77 -20.80 9.29
C THR A 154 -8.44 -22.27 9.07
N ARG A 155 -7.88 -22.63 7.90
CA ARG A 155 -7.44 -24.01 7.64
C ARG A 155 -6.34 -24.47 8.61
N LYS A 156 -5.34 -23.62 8.87
CA LYS A 156 -4.26 -23.93 9.84
C LYS A 156 -4.79 -24.08 11.26
N LEU A 157 -5.75 -23.22 11.65
CA LEU A 157 -6.41 -23.28 12.94
C LEU A 157 -7.14 -24.61 13.10
N LEU A 158 -7.97 -24.98 12.13
CA LEU A 158 -8.70 -26.26 12.12
C LEU A 158 -7.74 -27.45 12.18
N ALA A 159 -6.66 -27.43 11.41
CA ALA A 159 -5.64 -28.48 11.45
C ALA A 159 -5.00 -28.62 12.84
N ARG A 160 -4.62 -27.51 13.49
CA ARG A 160 -3.99 -27.50 14.82
C ARG A 160 -4.90 -28.03 15.92
N ILE A 161 -6.21 -27.81 15.82
CA ILE A 161 -7.20 -28.25 16.82
C ILE A 161 -7.79 -29.64 16.53
N GLY A 162 -7.27 -30.37 15.53
CA GLY A 162 -7.67 -31.76 15.23
C GLY A 162 -8.79 -31.93 14.19
N GLY A 163 -9.16 -30.88 13.46
CA GLY A 163 -10.33 -30.83 12.57
C GLY A 163 -10.30 -31.72 11.32
N PHE A 164 -9.25 -32.50 11.06
CA PHE A 164 -9.27 -33.53 10.01
C PHE A 164 -9.77 -34.90 10.49
N LEU A 165 -9.73 -35.16 11.81
CA LEU A 165 -10.21 -36.43 12.38
C LEU A 165 -11.72 -36.41 12.67
N THR A 166 -12.32 -35.23 12.87
CA THR A 166 -13.74 -35.06 13.19
C THR A 166 -14.66 -35.06 11.97
N LEU A 167 -14.15 -34.77 10.76
CA LEU A 167 -14.96 -34.82 9.53
C LEU A 167 -15.21 -36.26 9.05
N LYS A 168 -14.28 -37.20 9.32
CA LYS A 168 -14.51 -38.63 9.05
C LYS A 168 -15.50 -39.27 10.02
N SER A 169 -15.62 -38.79 11.26
CA SER A 169 -16.58 -39.31 12.23
C SER A 169 -18.00 -38.74 12.07
N GLN A 170 -18.21 -37.77 11.18
CA GLN A 170 -19.50 -37.12 10.93
C GLN A 170 -20.12 -37.45 9.56
N GLY A 171 -19.58 -38.42 8.82
CA GLY A 171 -20.27 -39.02 7.67
C GLY A 171 -20.65 -38.05 6.54
N LEU A 172 -19.80 -37.07 6.23
CA LEU A 172 -20.01 -36.11 5.12
C LEU A 172 -18.90 -36.22 4.06
N LEU A 173 -18.62 -37.46 3.64
CA LEU A 173 -18.12 -37.81 2.31
C LEU A 173 -18.85 -39.06 1.83
#